data_AF-A0A6P0NBG4-F1
#
_entry.id   AF-A0A6P0NBG4-F1
#
_cell.length_a   1.000
_cell.length_b   1.000
_cell.length_c   1.000
_cell.angle_alpha   90.00
_cell.angle_beta   90.00
_cell.angle_gamma   90.00
#
_symmetry.space_group_name_H-M   'P 1'
#
loop_
_entity.id
_entity.type
_entity.pdbx_description
1 polymer ?
#
loop_
_entity_poly.entity_id
_entity_poly.type
_entity_poly.pdbx_seq_one_letter_code
_entity_poly.pdbx_strand_id
1 'polypeptide(L)'
;MSTKTDSDSATATATAAATTTTTTKKRKRLNLDLSSEAYALLQKLSDESGKNMADVLRTGLALYGIASEEKEKGRSLSISKDDKVIKDIVLT
;
A
#
# COMPACT_ATOMS: atom_id res chain seq x y z
N MET A 1 -4.86 6.86 67.55
CA MET A 1 -3.54 7.50 67.74
C MET A 1 -2.48 6.42 67.55
N SER A 2 -1.61 6.65 66.56
CA SER A 2 -0.35 5.99 66.16
C SER A 2 0.12 4.72 66.88
N THR A 3 0.46 3.68 66.10
CA THR A 3 1.87 3.28 65.89
C THR A 3 2.06 2.58 64.55
N LYS A 4 3.26 2.81 64.01
CA LYS A 4 3.80 2.53 62.68
C LYS A 4 4.43 1.14 62.66
N THR A 5 4.30 0.40 61.56
CA THR A 5 5.26 -0.66 61.22
C THR A 5 5.35 -0.74 59.70
N ASP A 6 6.45 -0.22 59.18
CA ASP A 6 6.93 -0.40 57.82
C ASP A 6 7.34 -1.87 57.60
N SER A 7 6.97 -2.44 56.46
CA SER A 7 7.63 -3.63 55.90
C SER A 7 7.55 -3.56 54.38
N ASP A 8 8.66 -3.07 53.84
CA ASP A 8 9.38 -3.59 52.69
C ASP A 8 8.60 -4.46 51.70
N SER A 9 8.45 -3.95 50.48
CA SER A 9 8.67 -4.77 49.28
C SER A 9 8.94 -3.86 48.09
N ALA A 10 10.21 -3.80 47.72
CA ALA A 10 10.65 -3.35 46.42
C ALA A 10 9.99 -4.20 45.32
N THR A 11 9.35 -3.57 44.35
CA THR A 11 9.44 -4.02 42.96
C THR A 11 9.24 -2.83 42.02
N ALA A 12 10.36 -2.19 41.66
CA ALA A 12 10.40 -1.30 40.51
C ALA A 12 10.17 -2.14 39.25
N THR A 13 8.95 -2.07 38.70
CA THR A 13 8.70 -2.54 37.34
C THR A 13 8.57 -1.30 36.46
N ALA A 14 9.71 -0.85 35.95
CA ALA A 14 9.75 0.11 34.86
C ALA A 14 9.20 -0.58 33.60
N THR A 15 7.88 -0.55 33.44
CA THR A 15 7.25 -0.84 32.15
C THR A 15 7.54 0.35 31.25
N ALA A 16 8.68 0.30 30.55
CA ALA A 16 8.93 1.14 29.39
C ALA A 16 7.86 0.81 28.36
N ALA A 17 6.77 1.58 28.38
CA ALA A 17 5.76 1.59 27.34
C ALA A 17 6.48 1.92 26.02
N ALA A 18 6.67 0.90 25.18
CA ALA A 18 7.11 1.07 23.83
C ALA A 18 6.08 1.95 23.12
N THR A 19 6.39 3.24 22.97
CA THR A 19 5.66 4.16 22.10
C THR A 19 5.84 3.67 20.68
N THR A 20 5.02 2.71 20.24
CA THR A 20 4.82 2.44 18.82
C THR A 20 4.09 3.65 18.26
N THR A 21 4.86 4.62 17.79
CA THR A 21 4.38 5.74 16.99
C THR A 21 3.89 5.20 15.66
N THR A 22 2.69 4.61 15.64
CA THR A 22 1.99 4.31 14.39
C THR A 22 1.64 5.63 13.75
N THR A 23 2.49 6.08 12.84
CA THR A 23 2.19 7.17 11.92
C THR A 23 1.05 6.67 11.03
N THR A 24 -0.18 6.93 11.43
CA THR A 24 -1.37 6.58 10.67
C THR A 24 -1.31 7.36 9.36
N LYS A 25 -0.84 6.73 8.28
CA LYS A 25 -0.83 7.34 6.94
C LYS A 25 -2.23 7.87 6.67
N LYS A 26 -2.35 9.18 6.39
CA LYS A 26 -3.62 9.81 6.02
C LYS A 26 -4.16 9.10 4.77
N ARG A 27 -5.24 8.34 4.91
CA ARG A 27 -5.93 7.69 3.80
C ARG A 27 -7.16 8.51 3.40
N LYS A 28 -7.46 8.53 2.11
CA LYS A 28 -8.70 9.09 1.56
C LYS A 28 -9.50 7.96 0.93
N ARG A 29 -10.82 7.98 1.14
CA ARG A 29 -11.75 7.03 0.48
C ARG A 29 -12.09 7.59 -0.89
N LEU A 30 -12.03 6.72 -1.89
CA LEU A 30 -12.41 7.00 -3.27
C LEU A 30 -13.60 6.12 -3.62
N ASN A 31 -14.63 6.72 -4.21
CA ASN A 31 -15.73 6.00 -4.85
C ASN A 31 -15.56 6.18 -6.36
N LEU A 32 -15.78 5.11 -7.13
CA LEU A 32 -15.54 5.07 -8.57
C LEU A 32 -16.77 4.52 -9.27
N ASP A 33 -17.18 5.18 -10.34
CA ASP A 33 -18.12 4.64 -11.31
C ASP A 33 -17.32 3.98 -12.42
N LEU A 34 -17.57 2.69 -12.66
CA LEU A 34 -16.89 1.90 -13.68
C LEU A 34 -17.92 1.40 -14.68
N SER A 35 -17.54 1.34 -15.96
CA SER A 35 -18.31 0.56 -16.93
C SER A 35 -18.32 -0.91 -16.53
N SER A 36 -19.33 -1.66 -16.98
CA SER A 36 -19.43 -3.11 -16.71
C SER A 36 -18.18 -3.86 -17.17
N GLU A 37 -17.60 -3.48 -18.30
CA GLU A 37 -16.38 -4.07 -18.84
C GLU A 37 -15.16 -3.80 -17.94
N ALA A 38 -15.00 -2.56 -17.48
CA ALA A 38 -13.89 -2.20 -16.59
C ALA A 38 -14.01 -2.89 -15.22
N TYR A 39 -15.24 -3.00 -14.69
CA TYR A 39 -15.49 -3.74 -13.46
C TYR A 39 -15.16 -5.23 -13.60
N ALA A 40 -15.61 -5.86 -14.69
CA ALA A 40 -15.32 -7.26 -14.98
C ALA A 40 -13.82 -7.53 -15.12
N LEU A 41 -13.08 -6.62 -15.78
CA LEU A 41 -11.63 -6.70 -15.85
C LEU A 41 -10.99 -6.58 -14.46
N LEU A 42 -11.43 -5.63 -13.63
CA LEU A 42 -10.91 -5.45 -12.28
C LEU A 42 -11.15 -6.69 -11.41
N GLN A 43 -12.35 -7.28 -11.47
CA GLN A 43 -12.69 -8.52 -10.79
C GLN A 43 -11.76 -9.65 -11.22
N LYS A 44 -11.62 -9.87 -12.54
CA LYS A 44 -10.73 -10.89 -13.09
C LYS A 44 -9.29 -10.74 -12.58
N LEU A 45 -8.73 -9.53 -12.62
CA LEU A 45 -7.37 -9.26 -12.14
C LEU A 45 -7.23 -9.48 -10.63
N SER A 46 -8.29 -9.17 -9.87
CA SER A 46 -8.36 -9.45 -8.43
C SER A 46 -8.25 -10.96 -8.19
N ASP A 47 -9.05 -11.75 -8.89
CA ASP A 47 -9.13 -13.20 -8.74
C ASP A 47 -7.81 -13.88 -9.15
N GLU A 48 -7.26 -13.52 -10.32
CA GLU A 48 -6.01 -14.09 -10.83
C GLU A 48 -4.79 -13.75 -9.96
N SER A 49 -4.77 -12.58 -9.32
CA SER A 49 -3.64 -12.15 -8.49
C SER A 49 -3.77 -12.53 -7.00
N GLY A 50 -4.93 -13.04 -6.57
CA GLY A 50 -5.26 -13.28 -5.16
C GLY A 50 -5.31 -12.00 -4.31
N LYS A 51 -5.33 -10.83 -4.94
CA LYS A 51 -5.44 -9.52 -4.27
C LYS A 51 -6.90 -9.08 -4.24
N ASN A 52 -7.24 -8.15 -3.35
CA ASN A 52 -8.53 -7.45 -3.45
C ASN A 52 -8.49 -6.34 -4.52
N MET A 53 -9.66 -5.92 -5.00
CA MET A 53 -9.81 -4.88 -6.02
C MET A 53 -9.09 -3.57 -5.68
N ALA A 54 -9.09 -3.16 -4.41
CA ALA A 54 -8.44 -1.92 -4.00
C ALA A 54 -6.91 -2.01 -4.14
N ASP A 55 -6.31 -3.17 -3.86
CA ASP A 55 -4.88 -3.41 -4.07
C ASP A 55 -4.52 -3.49 -5.55
N VAL A 56 -5.39 -4.06 -6.37
CA VAL A 56 -5.23 -4.03 -7.84
C VAL A 56 -5.26 -2.60 -8.36
N LEU A 57 -6.23 -1.77 -7.93
CA LEU A 57 -6.31 -0.36 -8.31
C LEU A 57 -5.09 0.44 -7.83
N ARG A 58 -4.61 0.21 -6.61
CA ARG A 58 -3.36 0.83 -6.11
C ARG A 58 -2.15 0.46 -6.97
N THR A 59 -2.06 -0.80 -7.37
CA THR A 59 -0.99 -1.27 -8.26
C THR A 59 -1.09 -0.59 -9.62
N GLY A 60 -2.28 -0.51 -10.21
CA GLY A 60 -2.52 0.22 -11.46
C GLY A 60 -2.12 1.69 -11.38
N LEU A 61 -2.47 2.38 -10.28
CA LEU A 61 -2.08 3.77 -10.04
C LEU A 61 -0.56 3.93 -9.92
N ALA A 62 0.12 3.02 -9.24
CA ALA A 62 1.58 3.03 -9.13
C ALA A 62 2.27 2.83 -10.48
N LEU A 63 1.79 1.88 -11.28
CA LEU A 63 2.29 1.64 -12.64
C LEU A 63 2.09 2.85 -13.55
N TYR A 64 0.92 3.51 -13.46
CA TYR A 64 0.67 4.76 -14.19
C TYR A 64 1.65 5.87 -13.78
N GLY A 65 1.94 6.02 -12.48
CA GLY A 65 2.93 6.97 -11.98
C GLY A 65 4.32 6.73 -12.57
N ILE A 66 4.84 5.50 -12.50
CA ILE A 66 6.13 5.13 -13.09
C ILE A 66 6.16 5.43 -14.60
N ALA A 67 5.09 5.06 -15.29
CA ALA A 67 4.98 5.28 -16.72
C ALA A 67 5.00 6.77 -17.10
N SER A 68 4.34 7.62 -16.32
CA SER A 68 4.36 9.07 -16.49
C SER A 68 5.76 9.64 -16.25
N GLU A 69 6.43 9.23 -15.17
CA GLU A 69 7.78 9.71 -14.83
C GLU A 69 8.83 9.32 -15.87
N GLU A 70 8.79 8.09 -16.40
CA GLU A 70 9.74 7.68 -17.44
C GLU A 70 9.46 8.40 -18.77
N LYS A 71 8.19 8.67 -19.11
CA LYS A 71 7.82 9.49 -20.28
C LYS A 71 8.42 10.88 -20.21
N GLU A 72 8.40 11.53 -19.05
CA GLU A 72 9.03 12.85 -18.83
C GLU A 72 10.55 12.82 -19.02
N LYS A 73 11.18 11.66 -18.78
CA LYS A 73 12.63 11.43 -19.01
C LYS A 73 12.94 11.01 -20.46
N GLY A 74 11.95 11.02 -21.36
CA GLY A 74 12.09 10.60 -22.74
C GLY A 74 12.21 9.08 -22.94
N ARG A 75 11.74 8.29 -21.96
CA ARG A 75 11.74 6.82 -22.00
C ARG A 75 10.32 6.28 -22.14
N SER A 76 10.19 5.04 -22.61
CA SER A 76 8.92 4.33 -22.73
C SER A 76 8.92 3.05 -21.89
N LEU A 77 7.74 2.62 -21.46
CA LEU A 77 7.56 1.25 -20.98
C LEU A 77 7.24 0.33 -22.15
N SER A 78 7.82 -0.87 -22.10
CA SER A 78 7.58 -1.92 -23.09
C SER A 78 7.39 -3.26 -22.41
N ILE A 79 6.65 -4.14 -23.10
CA ILE A 79 6.61 -5.56 -22.82
C ILE A 79 7.71 -6.19 -23.68
N SER A 80 8.63 -6.90 -23.06
CA SER A 80 9.71 -7.62 -23.74
C SER A 80 9.59 -9.13 -23.54
N LYS A 81 10.11 -9.87 -24.51
CA LYS A 81 10.30 -11.32 -24.45
C LYS A 81 11.61 -11.66 -25.15
N ASP A 82 12.48 -12.42 -24.48
CA ASP A 82 13.79 -12.84 -25.01
C ASP A 82 14.61 -11.64 -25.54
N ASP A 83 14.70 -10.57 -24.73
CA ASP A 83 15.37 -9.30 -25.04
C ASP A 83 14.82 -8.52 -26.25
N LYS A 84 13.67 -8.93 -26.80
CA LYS A 84 12.97 -8.21 -27.86
C LYS A 84 11.76 -7.49 -27.31
N VAL A 85 11.62 -6.22 -27.67
CA VAL A 85 10.39 -5.46 -27.43
C VAL A 85 9.29 -6.04 -28.31
N ILE A 86 8.21 -6.51 -27.69
CA ILE A 86 7.04 -7.06 -28.39
C ILE A 86 5.86 -6.07 -28.41
N LYS A 87 5.83 -5.11 -27.47
CA LYS A 87 4.80 -4.08 -27.43
C LYS A 87 5.26 -2.87 -26.61
N ASP A 88 4.98 -1.68 -27.10
CA ASP A 88 5.13 -0.44 -26.33
C ASP A 88 3.83 -0.11 -25.60
N ILE A 89 3.96 0.33 -24.35
CA ILE A 89 2.87 0.83 -23.52
C ILE A 89 2.83 2.35 -23.66
N VAL A 90 1.87 2.84 -24.44
CA VAL A 90 1.67 4.27 -24.67
C VAL A 90 0.64 4.82 -23.68
N LEU A 91 1.07 5.76 -22.84
CA LEU A 91 0.15 6.62 -22.09
C LEU A 91 -0.32 7.74 -23.02
N THR A 92 -1.60 7.71 -23.40
CA THR A 92 -2.29 8.80 -24.11
C THR A 92 -2.44 10.01 -23.22
#